data_AF-A0A348VTP4-F1
#
_entry.id   AF-A0A348VTP4-F1
#
_cell.length_a   1.000
_cell.length_b   1.000
_cell.length_c   1.000
_cell.angle_alpha   90.00
_cell.angle_beta   90.00
_cell.angle_gamma   90.00
#
_symmetry.space_group_name_H-M   'P 1'
#
loop_
_entity.id
_entity.type
_entity.pdbx_description
1 polymer ?
#
loop_
_entity_poly.entity_id
_entity_poly.type
_entity_poly.pdbx_seq_one_letter_code
_entity_poly.pdbx_strand_id
1 'polypeptide(L)' 'MVEDLQARGIKDARVLAAMRKVPRHEFLPEALRFSAYGDHALPIGEGQTISQPYMVALMSELLELTGSERMLEIGAG' A
#
# COMPACT_ATOMS: atom_id res chain seq x y z
N MET A 1 11.13 -3.62 0.25
CA MET A 1 9.77 -3.15 0.59
C MET A 1 9.06 -4.17 1.48
N VAL A 2 8.69 -5.36 0.98
CA VAL A 2 7.90 -6.32 1.77
C VAL A 2 8.69 -6.83 2.99
N GLU A 3 9.98 -7.04 2.81
CA GLU A 3 10.93 -7.41 3.88
C GLU A 3 10.96 -6.33 4.97
N ASP A 4 10.93 -5.06 4.58
CA ASP A 4 10.90 -3.92 5.50
C ASP A 4 9.57 -3.84 6.26
N LEU A 5 8.45 -4.13 5.58
CA LEU A 5 7.13 -4.22 6.21
C LEU A 5 7.09 -5.31 7.29
N GLN A 6 7.65 -6.48 6.99
CA GLN A 6 7.77 -7.58 7.95
C GLN A 6 8.64 -7.20 9.15
N ALA A 7 9.81 -6.59 8.89
CA ALA A 7 10.70 -6.11 9.95
C ALA A 7 10.03 -5.06 10.86
N ARG A 8 9.04 -4.33 10.34
CA ARG A 8 8.26 -3.33 11.07
C ARG A 8 6.98 -3.85 11.71
N GLY A 9 6.74 -5.16 11.67
CA GLY A 9 5.71 -5.81 12.46
C GLY A 9 4.42 -6.16 11.71
N ILE A 10 4.37 -6.00 10.39
CA ILE A 10 3.28 -6.56 9.56
C ILE A 10 3.46 -8.07 9.48
N LYS A 11 2.47 -8.83 9.92
CA LYS A 11 2.51 -10.28 10.13
C LYS A 11 1.54 -11.06 9.25
N ASP A 12 0.44 -10.46 8.78
CA ASP A 12 -0.55 -11.15 7.95
C ASP A 12 0.06 -11.50 6.59
N ALA A 13 0.25 -12.80 6.35
CA ALA A 13 0.82 -13.33 5.12
C ALA A 13 0.00 -12.94 3.87
N ARG A 14 -1.31 -12.75 3.99
CA ARG A 14 -2.19 -12.35 2.89
C ARG A 14 -1.99 -10.87 2.54
N VAL A 15 -1.81 -10.01 3.54
CA VAL A 15 -1.44 -8.60 3.34
C VAL A 15 -0.08 -8.51 2.66
N LEU A 16 0.93 -9.22 3.17
CA LEU A 16 2.28 -9.24 2.57
C LEU A 16 2.28 -9.78 1.14
N ALA A 17 1.45 -10.79 0.85
CA ALA A 17 1.27 -11.30 -0.51
C ALA A 17 0.60 -10.27 -1.43
N ALA A 18 -0.42 -9.55 -0.96
CA ALA A 18 -1.06 -8.47 -1.71
C ALA A 18 -0.08 -7.33 -2.00
N MET A 19 0.69 -6.90 -0.99
CA MET A 19 1.73 -5.86 -1.14
C MET A 19 2.84 -6.25 -2.13
N ARG A 20 3.13 -7.56 -2.28
CA ARG A 20 4.06 -8.06 -3.29
C ARG A 20 3.44 -8.11 -4.69
N LYS A 21 2.16 -8.46 -4.78
CA LYS A 21 1.44 -8.72 -6.04
C LYS A 21 1.03 -7.44 -6.77
N VAL A 22 0.63 -6.41 -6.04
CA VAL A 22 0.11 -5.17 -6.65
C VAL A 22 1.29 -4.27 -7.10
N PRO A 23 1.41 -3.93 -8.40
CA PRO A 23 2.52 -3.13 -8.91
C PRO A 23 2.31 -1.64 -8.57
N ARG A 24 2.73 -1.23 -7.37
CA ARG A 24 2.56 0.14 -6.85
C ARG A 24 2.99 1.26 -7.83
N HIS A 25 4.02 1.03 -8.64
CA HIS A 25 4.50 2.01 -9.63
C HIS A 25 3.49 2.32 -10.74
N GLU A 26 2.51 1.45 -11.01
CA GLU A 26 1.46 1.72 -11.99
C GLU A 26 0.45 2.78 -11.52
N PHE A 27 0.43 3.09 -10.22
CA PHE A 27 -0.42 4.12 -9.60
C PHE A 27 0.30 5.47 -9.46
N LEU A 28 1.45 5.63 -10.11
CA LEU A 28 2.28 6.83 -10.04
C LEU A 28 2.55 7.42 -11.43
N PRO A 29 2.74 8.75 -11.53
CA PRO A 29 3.34 9.37 -12.70
C PRO A 29 4.69 8.72 -13.04
N GLU A 30 5.00 8.59 -14.33
CA GLU A 30 6.22 7.91 -14.82
C GLU A 30 7.50 8.44 -14.15
N ALA A 31 7.58 9.76 -13.99
CA ALA A 31 8.71 10.45 -13.35
C ALA A 31 8.95 10.04 -11.89
N LEU A 32 7.98 9.43 -11.20
CA LEU A 32 8.07 9.05 -9.79
C LEU A 32 8.17 7.53 -9.58
N ARG A 33 8.09 6.73 -10.65
CA ARG A 33 8.10 5.25 -10.56
C ARG A 33 9.38 4.70 -9.91
N PHE A 34 10.51 5.40 -10.06
CA PHE A 34 11.78 5.01 -9.43
C PHE A 34 11.74 5.05 -7.90
N SER A 35 10.90 5.90 -7.31
CA SER A 35 10.71 6.03 -5.86
C SER A 35 9.57 5.17 -5.31
N ALA A 36 8.85 4.45 -6.18
CA ALA A 36 7.55 3.84 -5.85
C ALA A 36 7.56 2.93 -4.61
N TYR A 37 8.69 2.24 -4.35
CA TYR A 37 8.81 1.21 -3.32
C TYR A 37 9.50 1.67 -2.03
N GLY A 38 9.85 2.96 -1.94
CA GLY A 38 10.29 3.57 -0.68
C GLY A 38 9.13 3.77 0.29
N ASP A 39 9.40 3.70 1.59
CA ASP A 39 8.35 3.93 2.59
C ASP A 39 8.07 5.42 2.85
N HIS A 40 7.48 6.09 1.86
CA HIS A 40 7.03 7.46 1.95
C HIS A 40 5.81 7.69 1.05
N ALA A 41 5.06 8.74 1.35
CA ALA A 41 3.98 9.19 0.47
C ALA A 41 4.56 9.84 -0.79
N LEU A 42 3.86 9.69 -1.91
CA LEU A 42 4.25 10.27 -3.20
C LEU A 42 3.07 11.01 -3.83
N PRO A 43 3.31 12.16 -4.49
CA PRO A 43 2.22 12.90 -5.13
C PRO A 43 1.70 12.15 -6.36
N ILE A 44 0.38 12.18 -6.54
CA ILE A 44 -0.32 11.56 -7.69
C ILE A 44 -1.07 12.57 -8.58
N GLY A 45 -0.92 13.86 -8.29
CA GLY A 45 -1.64 14.95 -8.97
C GLY A 45 -2.80 15.50 -8.13
N GLU A 46 -3.40 16.61 -8.57
CA GLU A 46 -4.58 17.24 -7.91
C GLU A 46 -4.42 17.49 -6.40
N GLY A 47 -3.19 17.77 -5.96
CA GLY A 47 -2.87 17.95 -4.54
C GLY A 47 -2.99 16.68 -3.67
N GLN A 48 -3.18 15.50 -4.28
CA GLN A 48 -3.32 14.22 -3.60
C GLN A 48 -1.98 13.46 -3.53
N THR A 49 -1.93 12.49 -2.61
CA THR A 49 -0.77 11.63 -2.41
C THR A 49 -1.17 10.18 -2.21
N ILE A 50 -0.46 9.25 -2.85
CA ILE A 50 -0.56 7.84 -2.47
C ILE A 50 0.13 7.62 -1.13
N SER A 51 -0.59 6.99 -0.20
CA SER A 51 -0.08 6.67 1.14
C SER A 51 1.19 5.82 1.11
N GLN A 52 2.06 5.97 2.11
CA GLN A 52 3.26 5.14 2.25
C GLN A 52 2.91 3.63 2.35
N PRO A 53 3.71 2.72 1.77
CA PRO A 53 3.50 1.27 1.85
C PRO A 53 3.19 0.74 3.25
N TYR A 54 3.88 1.22 4.28
CA TYR A 54 3.64 0.78 5.66
C TYR A 54 2.24 1.11 6.15
N MET A 55 1.73 2.31 5.85
CA MET A 55 0.39 2.71 6.30
C MET A 55 -0.68 1.87 5.61
N VAL A 56 -0.54 1.62 4.30
CA VAL A 56 -1.44 0.75 3.54
C VAL A 56 -1.45 -0.67 4.11
N ALA A 57 -0.27 -1.23 4.41
CA ALA A 57 -0.14 -2.56 4.99
C ALA A 57 -0.75 -2.64 6.40
N LEU A 58 -0.48 -1.65 7.26
CA LEU A 58 -1.01 -1.59 8.61
C LEU A 58 -2.54 -1.47 8.61
N MET A 59 -3.10 -0.56 7.81
CA MET A 59 -4.56 -0.41 7.68
C MET A 59 -5.20 -1.71 7.19
N SER A 60 -4.60 -2.36 6.19
CA SER A 60 -5.10 -3.63 5.65
C SER A 60 -5.06 -4.77 6.66
N GLU A 61 -4.02 -4.83 7.50
CA GLU A 61 -3.88 -5.84 8.56
C GLU A 61 -4.92 -5.63 9.67
N LEU A 62 -5.14 -4.38 10.09
CA LEU A 62 -6.12 -4.02 11.12
C LEU A 62 -7.58 -4.29 10.74
N LEU A 63 -7.87 -4.41 9.44
CA LEU A 63 -9.21 -4.76 8.96
C LEU A 63 -9.53 -6.26 9.15
N GLU A 64 -8.52 -7.10 9.42
CA GLU A 64 -8.67 -8.54 9.69
C GLU A 64 -9.52 -9.27 8.62
N LEU A 65 -9.41 -8.84 7.36
CA LEU A 65 -10.25 -9.33 6.27
C LEU A 65 -10.15 -10.84 6.11
N THR A 66 -11.25 -11.51 5.81
CA THR A 66 -11.34 -12.96 5.59
C THR A 66 -11.60 -13.32 4.12
N GLY A 67 -12.04 -12.35 3.30
CA GLY A 67 -12.25 -12.48 1.86
C GLY A 67 -13.72 -12.45 1.42
N SER A 68 -14.66 -12.41 2.37
CA SER A 68 -16.11 -12.31 2.11
C SER A 68 -16.70 -10.96 2.47
N GLU A 69 -15.88 -10.02 2.94
CA GLU A 69 -16.34 -8.70 3.37
C GLU A 69 -16.86 -7.89 2.18
N ARG A 70 -17.92 -7.12 2.44
CA ARG A 70 -18.31 -5.99 1.59
C ARG A 70 -17.70 -4.73 2.19
N MET A 71 -16.78 -4.12 1.47
CA MET A 71 -16.01 -2.97 1.94
C MET A 71 -16.43 -1.67 1.28
N LEU A 72 -16.20 -0.56 2.00
CA LEU A 72 -16.22 0.80 1.47
C LEU A 72 -14.88 1.44 1.79
N GLU A 73 -14.16 1.87 0.75
CA GLU A 73 -13.03 2.78 0.86
C GLU A 73 -13.53 4.21 0.55
N ILE A 74 -13.11 5.17 1.37
CA ILE A 74 -13.35 6.60 1.12
C ILE A 74 -12.00 7.24 0.83
N GLY A 75 -11.84 7.76 -0.39
CA GLY A 75 -10.57 8.29 -0.89
C GLY A 75 -9.82 7.26 -1.74
N ALA A 76 -10.26 7.09 -2.99
CA ALA A 76 -9.65 6.15 -3.94
C ALA A 76 -8.30 6.65 -4.52
N GLY A 77 -8.01 7.94 -4.34
CA GLY A 77 -6.74 8.58 -4.69
C GLY A 77 -5.88 8.75 -3.45
#